data_AF-A0A2S7WWH1-F1
#
_entry.id   AF-A0A2S7WWH1-F1
#
_cell.length_a   1.000
_cell.length_b   1.000
_cell.length_c   1.000
_cell.angle_alpha   90.00
_cell.angle_beta   90.00
_cell.angle_gamma   90.00
#
_symmetry.space_group_name_H-M   'P 1'
#
loop_
_entity.id
_entity.type
_entity.pdbx_description
1 polymer ?
#
loop_
_entity_poly.entity_id
_entity_poly.type
_entity_poly.pdbx_seq_one_letter_code
_entity_poly.pdbx_strand_id
1 'polypeptide(L)'
;MITIQKRITAFAKLGDFLSQFSVNNIVKKDDIEHNEIFFDGFLHQIKLAQEKNSWFTKDNILFSVKSWSKSLNYNDLTALTESVSLNKKSPKKVAIVMAGNIPLVGFHDFLSVLISGHSVVVKQSSNDKHLMPFLAKYLEYVEEGFKGKITFTEEKLSNFDAVIATGSNNTARYFEYYFKDKPNIIRKSRNSVAVITGKETEDDFIKLSDDVFQYFGLGCRSVSKLFVPNGFDFDAFFTGMYAKKDMINNAKYANNYDYNKAVYLMSLFDLLENGFLMIKEDESYSSPIATIFYEYYDNEIDLKIKLHQDREKIQCIVSKDFIENEVAFGQTQHPKLTDYADGVNTLEFLSTI
;
A
#
# COMPACT_ATOMS: atom_id res chain seq x y z
N MET A 1 23.96 -12.02 -17.97
CA MET A 1 22.54 -11.77 -17.61
C MET A 1 22.34 -12.35 -16.22
N ILE A 2 21.86 -11.56 -15.26
CA ILE A 2 21.59 -12.01 -13.88
C ILE A 2 20.54 -13.15 -13.90
N THR A 3 20.81 -14.26 -13.21
CA THR A 3 19.86 -15.39 -13.14
C THR A 3 18.71 -15.06 -12.20
N ILE A 4 17.55 -15.72 -12.35
CA ILE A 4 16.42 -15.53 -11.43
C ILE A 4 16.81 -15.85 -9.99
N GLN A 5 17.59 -16.90 -9.78
CA GLN A 5 18.10 -17.30 -8.48
C GLN A 5 18.91 -16.19 -7.81
N LYS A 6 19.80 -15.52 -8.55
CA LYS A 6 20.57 -14.38 -8.03
C LYS A 6 19.68 -13.19 -7.66
N ARG A 7 18.64 -12.93 -8.45
CA ARG A 7 17.66 -11.87 -8.15
C ARG A 7 16.89 -12.17 -6.87
N ILE A 8 16.39 -13.39 -6.71
CA ILE A 8 15.71 -13.85 -5.49
C ILE A 8 16.64 -13.68 -4.29
N THR A 9 17.87 -14.17 -4.37
CA THR A 9 18.85 -14.05 -3.29
C THR A 9 19.17 -12.60 -2.93
N ALA A 10 19.30 -11.70 -3.92
CA ALA A 10 19.56 -10.28 -3.67
C ALA A 10 18.39 -9.59 -2.94
N PHE A 11 17.14 -9.88 -3.33
CA PHE A 11 15.97 -9.37 -2.62
C PHE A 11 15.81 -9.99 -1.23
N ALA A 12 16.14 -11.27 -1.06
CA ALA A 12 16.14 -11.92 0.26
C ALA A 12 17.14 -11.23 1.22
N LYS A 13 18.35 -10.95 0.75
CA LYS A 13 19.36 -10.18 1.51
C LYS A 13 18.90 -8.75 1.82
N LEU A 14 18.15 -8.11 0.93
CA LEU A 14 17.50 -6.84 1.24
C LEU A 14 16.47 -7.00 2.37
N GLY A 15 15.69 -8.08 2.38
CA GLY A 15 14.80 -8.41 3.50
C GLY A 15 15.52 -8.59 4.83
N ASP A 16 16.68 -9.26 4.81
CA ASP A 16 17.56 -9.42 5.97
C ASP A 16 18.11 -8.08 6.45
N PHE A 17 18.56 -7.22 5.54
CA PHE A 17 18.99 -5.85 5.86
C PHE A 17 17.88 -5.04 6.53
N LEU A 18 16.66 -5.08 5.97
CA LEU A 18 15.50 -4.36 6.49
C LEU A 18 15.04 -4.90 7.87
N SER A 19 15.34 -6.16 8.21
CA SER A 19 14.95 -6.78 9.48
C SER A 19 15.55 -6.13 10.72
N GLN A 20 16.53 -5.26 10.50
CA GLN A 20 17.21 -4.49 11.54
C GLN A 20 16.41 -3.27 12.00
N PHE A 21 15.37 -2.87 11.26
CA PHE A 21 14.62 -1.64 11.50
C PHE A 21 13.15 -1.96 11.79
N SER A 22 12.74 -1.76 13.05
CA SER A 22 11.36 -1.96 13.47
C SER A 22 10.93 -0.89 14.47
N VAL A 23 9.61 -0.71 14.62
CA VAL A 23 9.03 0.23 15.61
C VAL A 23 9.55 -0.06 17.02
N ASN A 24 9.71 -1.35 17.37
CA ASN A 24 10.10 -1.77 18.71
C ASN A 24 11.60 -1.60 18.96
N ASN A 25 12.42 -1.84 17.96
CA ASN A 25 13.88 -1.79 18.09
C ASN A 25 14.58 -1.61 16.75
N ILE A 26 15.71 -0.90 16.79
CA ILE A 26 16.64 -0.72 15.68
C ILE A 26 17.99 -1.23 16.17
N VAL A 27 18.46 -2.35 15.62
CA VAL A 27 19.70 -3.01 16.04
C VAL A 27 20.49 -3.43 14.83
N LYS A 28 21.76 -2.99 14.78
CA LYS A 28 22.72 -3.42 13.77
C LYS A 28 23.09 -4.88 14.03
N LYS A 29 22.92 -5.73 13.03
CA LYS A 29 23.28 -7.16 13.04
C LYS A 29 24.63 -7.36 12.35
N ASP A 30 25.43 -8.30 12.84
CA ASP A 30 26.79 -8.52 12.35
C ASP A 30 26.82 -9.22 10.97
N ASP A 31 25.87 -10.13 10.70
CA ASP A 31 25.87 -10.98 9.50
C ASP A 31 25.14 -10.37 8.28
N ILE A 32 25.08 -9.04 8.18
CA ILE A 32 24.42 -8.35 7.07
C ILE A 32 25.45 -7.84 6.07
N GLU A 33 25.28 -8.17 4.80
CA GLU A 33 26.21 -7.76 3.74
C GLU A 33 26.19 -6.23 3.57
N HIS A 34 27.38 -5.63 3.47
CA HIS A 34 27.60 -4.18 3.35
C HIS A 34 27.01 -3.32 4.49
N ASN A 35 26.71 -3.91 5.66
CA ASN A 35 26.00 -3.21 6.74
C ASN A 35 26.75 -1.98 7.26
N GLU A 36 28.09 -2.01 7.29
CA GLU A 36 28.93 -0.88 7.68
C GLU A 36 28.68 0.39 6.87
N ILE A 37 28.31 0.24 5.60
CA ILE A 37 28.04 1.37 4.71
C ILE A 37 26.56 1.77 4.78
N PHE A 38 25.67 0.79 4.85
CA PHE A 38 24.24 1.03 4.60
C PHE A 38 23.40 1.24 5.87
N PHE A 39 23.81 0.73 7.04
CA PHE A 39 23.00 0.83 8.25
C PHE A 39 22.74 2.28 8.66
N ASP A 40 23.79 3.03 8.94
CA ASP A 40 23.68 4.44 9.35
C ASP A 40 23.14 5.32 8.22
N GLY A 41 23.49 4.99 6.98
CA GLY A 41 22.93 5.65 5.80
C GLY A 41 21.42 5.50 5.69
N PHE A 42 20.87 4.32 6.01
CA PHE A 42 19.42 4.10 5.98
C PHE A 42 18.71 4.80 7.14
N LEU A 43 19.31 4.82 8.34
CA LEU A 43 18.80 5.63 9.45
C LEU A 43 18.68 7.11 9.06
N HIS A 44 19.69 7.62 8.35
CA HIS A 44 19.64 8.97 7.81
C HIS A 44 18.52 9.14 6.78
N GLN A 45 18.30 8.18 5.87
CA GLN A 45 17.20 8.25 4.91
C GLN A 45 15.81 8.18 5.57
N ILE A 46 15.63 7.41 6.63
CA ILE A 46 14.38 7.38 7.41
C ILE A 46 14.08 8.77 7.98
N LYS A 47 15.10 9.44 8.55
CA LYS A 47 14.96 10.80 9.06
C LYS A 47 14.59 11.80 7.95
N LEU A 48 15.28 11.76 6.82
CA LEU A 48 14.99 12.65 5.68
C LEU A 48 13.57 12.43 5.13
N ALA A 49 13.14 11.17 5.00
CA ALA A 49 11.80 10.84 4.54
C ALA A 49 10.71 11.45 5.45
N GLN A 50 10.90 11.36 6.77
CA GLN A 50 10.00 11.97 7.76
C GLN A 50 9.98 13.51 7.67
N GLU A 51 11.14 14.14 7.53
CA GLU A 51 11.26 15.60 7.42
C GLU A 51 10.59 16.15 6.15
N LYS A 52 10.66 15.41 5.04
CA LYS A 52 10.08 15.84 3.75
C LYS A 52 8.59 15.54 3.63
N ASN A 53 8.08 14.53 4.33
CA ASN A 53 6.67 14.17 4.28
C ASN A 53 6.15 13.86 5.69
N SER A 54 5.38 14.79 6.27
CA SER A 54 4.87 14.63 7.63
C SER A 54 3.83 13.52 7.82
N TRP A 55 3.37 12.86 6.74
CA TRP A 55 2.60 11.62 6.82
C TRP A 55 3.49 10.38 7.06
N PHE A 56 4.77 10.49 6.69
CA PHE A 56 5.78 9.46 6.89
C PHE A 56 6.36 9.57 8.30
N THR A 57 5.51 9.39 9.30
CA THR A 57 5.97 9.26 10.69
C THR A 57 6.97 8.11 10.78
N LYS A 58 7.89 8.21 11.75
CA LYS A 58 8.88 7.15 12.00
C LYS A 58 8.20 5.77 12.10
N ASP A 59 7.08 5.69 12.81
CA ASP A 59 6.35 4.44 13.00
C ASP A 59 5.76 3.89 11.69
N ASN A 60 5.20 4.75 10.83
CA ASN A 60 4.70 4.33 9.52
C ASN A 60 5.82 3.85 8.59
N ILE A 61 6.98 4.52 8.62
CA ILE A 61 8.15 4.08 7.84
C ILE A 61 8.61 2.71 8.36
N LEU A 62 8.80 2.56 9.68
CA LEU A 62 9.28 1.32 10.28
C LEU A 62 8.27 0.18 10.16
N PHE A 63 6.97 0.46 10.17
CA PHE A 63 5.93 -0.52 9.88
C PHE A 63 6.05 -1.03 8.43
N SER A 64 6.19 -0.12 7.45
CA SER A 64 6.38 -0.49 6.04
C SER A 64 7.65 -1.32 5.85
N VAL A 65 8.77 -0.89 6.44
CA VAL A 65 10.06 -1.58 6.39
C VAL A 65 9.97 -2.98 7.00
N LYS A 66 9.33 -3.13 8.17
CA LYS A 66 9.12 -4.42 8.82
C LYS A 66 8.25 -5.35 7.96
N SER A 67 7.21 -4.81 7.32
CA SER A 67 6.34 -5.59 6.42
C SER A 67 7.13 -6.13 5.22
N TRP A 68 7.95 -5.28 4.59
CA TRP A 68 8.83 -5.70 3.51
C TRP A 68 9.90 -6.69 3.96
N SER A 69 10.52 -6.49 5.12
CA SER A 69 11.50 -7.43 5.67
C SER A 69 10.92 -8.84 5.81
N LYS A 70 9.68 -8.97 6.31
CA LYS A 70 9.00 -10.26 6.42
C LYS A 70 8.71 -10.89 5.06
N SER A 71 8.26 -10.09 4.09
CA SER A 71 7.86 -10.57 2.76
C SER A 71 9.05 -10.92 1.86
N LEU A 72 10.18 -10.23 2.05
CA LEU A 72 11.40 -10.42 1.27
C LEU A 72 12.27 -11.53 1.86
N ASN A 73 11.70 -12.72 2.03
CA ASN A 73 12.46 -13.92 2.35
C ASN A 73 12.56 -14.85 1.13
N TYR A 74 13.54 -15.74 1.16
CA TYR A 74 13.83 -16.63 0.04
C TYR A 74 12.62 -17.47 -0.40
N ASN A 75 11.86 -18.01 0.55
CA ASN A 75 10.75 -18.92 0.27
C ASN A 75 9.59 -18.18 -0.40
N ASP A 76 9.18 -17.03 0.15
CA ASP A 76 8.09 -16.24 -0.41
C ASP A 76 8.44 -15.68 -1.79
N LEU A 77 9.69 -15.25 -2.00
CA LEU A 77 10.17 -14.80 -3.30
C LEU A 77 10.25 -15.94 -4.33
N THR A 78 10.64 -17.14 -3.90
CA THR A 78 10.66 -18.33 -4.77
C THR A 78 9.25 -18.68 -5.19
N ALA A 79 8.32 -18.79 -4.24
CA ALA A 79 6.90 -19.06 -4.49
C ALA A 79 6.26 -18.01 -5.42
N LEU A 80 6.58 -16.72 -5.21
CA LEU A 80 6.14 -15.64 -6.10
C LEU A 80 6.58 -15.90 -7.55
N THR A 81 7.85 -16.28 -7.76
CA THR A 81 8.40 -16.49 -9.11
C THR A 81 8.00 -17.80 -9.77
N GLU A 82 7.64 -18.83 -8.99
CA GLU A 82 7.18 -20.12 -9.53
C GLU A 82 5.76 -20.03 -10.12
N SER A 83 4.98 -19.05 -9.67
CA SER A 83 3.61 -18.82 -10.14
C SER A 83 3.51 -18.43 -11.62
N VAL A 84 4.60 -17.94 -12.23
CA VAL A 84 4.63 -17.44 -13.60
C VAL A 84 5.89 -17.92 -14.32
N SER A 85 5.78 -18.38 -15.56
CA SER A 85 6.94 -18.75 -16.36
C SER A 85 7.68 -17.50 -16.87
N LEU A 86 8.67 -17.05 -16.12
CA LEU A 86 9.50 -15.88 -16.47
C LEU A 86 10.60 -16.21 -17.51
N ASN A 87 10.33 -17.16 -18.42
CA ASN A 87 11.33 -17.71 -19.34
C ASN A 87 11.72 -16.72 -20.47
N LYS A 88 13.01 -16.37 -20.50
CA LYS A 88 13.86 -15.86 -21.61
C LYS A 88 13.17 -15.08 -22.75
N LYS A 89 12.49 -13.98 -22.43
CA LYS A 89 12.38 -12.84 -23.36
C LYS A 89 13.54 -11.88 -23.16
N SER A 90 13.85 -11.09 -24.20
CA SER A 90 14.91 -10.09 -24.12
C SER A 90 14.54 -9.03 -23.06
N PRO A 91 15.47 -8.63 -22.17
CA PRO A 91 15.16 -7.64 -21.14
C PRO A 91 14.61 -6.34 -21.72
N LYS A 92 13.35 -6.03 -21.38
CA LYS A 92 12.70 -4.74 -21.61
C LYS A 92 13.05 -3.70 -20.56
N LYS A 93 12.82 -2.43 -20.90
CA LYS A 93 12.84 -1.30 -19.98
C LYS A 93 11.41 -0.92 -19.62
N VAL A 94 11.02 -1.14 -18.37
CA VAL A 94 9.68 -0.87 -17.87
C VAL A 94 9.70 0.42 -17.06
N ALA A 95 8.84 1.37 -17.44
CA ALA A 95 8.66 2.59 -16.67
C ALA A 95 7.67 2.36 -15.52
N ILE A 96 7.93 2.96 -14.36
CA ILE A 96 7.01 2.97 -13.22
C ILE A 96 6.73 4.41 -12.82
N VAL A 97 5.46 4.80 -12.78
CA VAL A 97 5.02 6.05 -12.13
C VAL A 97 4.48 5.71 -10.74
N MET A 98 5.22 6.10 -9.71
CA MET A 98 4.91 5.73 -8.32
C MET A 98 4.10 6.82 -7.61
N ALA A 99 3.10 6.38 -6.85
CA ALA A 99 2.46 7.21 -5.84
C ALA A 99 3.43 7.50 -4.67
N GLY A 100 3.07 8.46 -3.81
CA GLY A 100 3.87 8.84 -2.64
C GLY A 100 3.01 9.16 -1.41
N ASN A 101 1.86 8.49 -1.31
CA ASN A 101 0.90 8.64 -0.21
C ASN A 101 1.33 7.86 1.05
N ILE A 102 1.96 6.69 0.90
CA ILE A 102 2.52 5.89 2.00
C ILE A 102 3.96 5.44 1.70
N PRO A 103 4.79 5.15 2.72
CA PRO A 103 6.19 4.76 2.50
C PRO A 103 6.32 3.47 1.68
N LEU A 104 7.14 3.50 0.62
CA LEU A 104 7.44 2.34 -0.23
C LEU A 104 6.22 1.75 -0.96
N VAL A 105 5.19 2.55 -1.23
CA VAL A 105 3.95 2.08 -1.88
C VAL A 105 4.18 1.44 -3.26
N GLY A 106 5.14 1.95 -4.03
CA GLY A 106 5.49 1.42 -5.36
C GLY A 106 6.50 0.26 -5.34
N PHE A 107 6.87 -0.25 -4.17
CA PHE A 107 7.95 -1.24 -4.05
C PHE A 107 7.59 -2.58 -4.70
N HIS A 108 6.31 -2.99 -4.67
CA HIS A 108 5.88 -4.24 -5.29
C HIS A 108 6.09 -4.25 -6.80
N ASP A 109 5.72 -3.18 -7.50
CA ASP A 109 5.96 -3.04 -8.94
C ASP A 109 7.46 -2.98 -9.25
N PHE A 110 8.24 -2.28 -8.43
CA PHE A 110 9.71 -2.22 -8.54
C PHE A 110 10.37 -3.60 -8.41
N LEU A 111 9.99 -4.35 -7.37
CA LEU A 111 10.39 -5.73 -7.15
C LEU A 111 10.01 -6.60 -8.34
N SER A 112 8.75 -6.53 -8.79
CA SER A 112 8.20 -7.35 -9.87
C SER A 112 8.96 -7.14 -11.18
N VAL A 113 9.26 -5.90 -11.55
CA VAL A 113 10.04 -5.57 -12.76
C VAL A 113 11.43 -6.18 -12.70
N LEU A 114 12.14 -5.96 -11.58
CA LEU A 114 13.52 -6.43 -11.44
C LEU A 114 13.59 -7.94 -11.35
N ILE A 115 12.73 -8.59 -10.54
CA ILE A 115 12.73 -10.06 -10.36
C ILE A 115 12.35 -10.81 -11.64
N SER A 116 11.57 -10.18 -12.52
CA SER A 116 11.26 -10.69 -13.87
C SER A 116 12.44 -10.56 -14.86
N GLY A 117 13.50 -9.82 -14.48
CA GLY A 117 14.73 -9.66 -15.28
C GLY A 117 14.72 -8.45 -16.20
N HIS A 118 13.76 -7.54 -16.06
CA HIS A 118 13.69 -6.28 -16.79
C HIS A 118 14.53 -5.18 -16.13
N SER A 119 14.77 -4.10 -16.87
CA SER A 119 15.27 -2.85 -16.31
C SER A 119 14.10 -1.95 -15.92
N VAL A 120 14.25 -1.16 -14.87
CA VAL A 120 13.23 -0.24 -14.37
C VAL A 120 13.65 1.22 -14.54
N VAL A 121 12.70 2.06 -15.00
CA VAL A 121 12.81 3.52 -14.97
C VAL A 121 11.70 4.08 -14.09
N VAL A 122 12.06 4.56 -12.91
CA VAL A 122 11.11 5.02 -11.91
C VAL A 122 10.98 6.55 -11.96
N LYS A 123 9.75 7.02 -12.13
CA LYS A 123 9.35 8.39 -11.83
C LYS A 123 8.65 8.42 -10.46
N GLN A 124 9.37 8.90 -9.45
CA GLN A 124 8.85 8.98 -8.08
C GLN A 124 7.94 10.18 -7.89
N SER A 125 7.01 10.05 -6.94
CA SER A 125 6.32 11.20 -6.37
C SER A 125 7.32 12.15 -5.71
N SER A 126 7.07 13.46 -5.78
CA SER A 126 7.88 14.46 -5.07
C SER A 126 7.88 14.27 -3.55
N ASN A 127 6.86 13.58 -3.03
CA ASN A 127 6.65 13.35 -1.60
C ASN A 127 7.34 12.07 -1.07
N ASP A 128 7.96 11.26 -1.94
CA ASP A 128 8.65 10.02 -1.56
C ASP A 128 9.89 9.77 -2.44
N LYS A 129 10.99 10.46 -2.12
CA LYS A 129 12.25 10.44 -2.90
C LYS A 129 13.42 9.74 -2.19
N HIS A 130 13.31 9.39 -0.90
CA HIS A 130 14.50 9.05 -0.09
C HIS A 130 14.72 7.55 0.10
N LEU A 131 13.67 6.80 0.44
CA LEU A 131 13.83 5.38 0.83
C LEU A 131 14.17 4.50 -0.37
N MET A 132 13.37 4.58 -1.45
CA MET A 132 13.51 3.70 -2.61
C MET A 132 14.89 3.77 -3.28
N PRO A 133 15.48 4.95 -3.57
CA PRO A 133 16.78 5.02 -4.24
C PRO A 133 17.91 4.45 -3.38
N PHE A 134 17.82 4.58 -2.06
CA PHE A 134 18.81 4.02 -1.15
C PHE A 134 18.75 2.49 -1.11
N LEU A 135 17.55 1.91 -1.05
CA LEU A 135 17.37 0.45 -1.11
C LEU A 135 17.77 -0.11 -2.48
N ALA A 136 17.46 0.60 -3.57
CA ALA A 136 17.96 0.26 -4.89
C ALA A 136 19.49 0.24 -4.93
N LYS A 137 20.15 1.20 -4.26
CA LYS A 137 21.62 1.20 -4.19
C LYS A 137 22.16 0.02 -3.40
N TYR A 138 21.51 -0.37 -2.30
CA TYR A 138 21.86 -1.58 -1.55
C TYR A 138 21.82 -2.84 -2.45
N LEU A 139 20.76 -3.00 -3.25
CA LEU A 139 20.62 -4.10 -4.21
C LEU A 139 21.77 -4.14 -5.22
N GLU A 140 22.22 -3.00 -5.74
CA GLU A 140 23.36 -2.93 -6.68
C GLU A 140 24.70 -3.34 -6.06
N TYR A 141 24.86 -3.20 -4.75
CA TYR A 141 26.04 -3.65 -4.03
C TYR A 141 25.98 -5.17 -3.76
N VAL A 142 24.84 -5.65 -3.28
CA VAL A 142 24.61 -7.07 -3.00
C VAL A 142 24.69 -7.94 -4.26
N GLU A 143 24.23 -7.43 -5.41
CA GLU A 143 24.35 -8.13 -6.69
C GLU A 143 24.61 -7.12 -7.82
N GLU A 144 25.87 -7.08 -8.26
CA GLU A 144 26.36 -6.13 -9.26
C GLU A 144 25.60 -6.21 -10.60
N GLY A 145 24.95 -7.33 -10.90
CA GLY A 145 24.10 -7.49 -12.08
C GLY A 145 22.91 -6.52 -12.15
N PHE A 146 22.56 -5.84 -11.05
CA PHE A 146 21.57 -4.76 -11.04
C PHE A 146 22.12 -3.39 -11.44
N LYS A 147 23.46 -3.20 -11.49
CA LYS A 147 24.05 -1.93 -11.93
C LYS A 147 23.58 -1.59 -13.34
N GLY A 148 23.05 -0.38 -13.52
CA GLY A 148 22.49 0.09 -14.80
C GLY A 148 21.12 -0.51 -15.17
N LYS A 149 20.51 -1.32 -14.28
CA LYS A 149 19.13 -1.81 -14.43
C LYS A 149 18.09 -0.92 -13.77
N ILE A 150 18.51 -0.02 -12.88
CA ILE A 150 17.62 0.85 -12.12
C ILE A 150 17.94 2.30 -12.49
N THR A 151 16.92 3.07 -12.83
CA THR A 151 17.08 4.50 -13.13
C THR A 151 15.94 5.26 -12.47
N PHE A 152 16.28 6.29 -11.69
CA PHE A 152 15.31 7.24 -11.16
C PHE A 152 15.36 8.52 -12.01
N THR A 153 14.20 9.07 -12.35
CA THR A 153 14.12 10.31 -13.14
C THR A 153 13.00 11.21 -12.65
N GLU A 154 13.27 12.52 -12.68
CA GLU A 154 12.25 13.55 -12.47
C GLU A 154 11.66 14.04 -13.81
N GLU A 155 12.34 13.75 -14.90
CA GLU A 155 11.99 14.18 -16.25
C GLU A 155 10.74 13.46 -16.78
N LYS A 156 10.29 13.87 -17.96
CA LYS A 156 9.22 13.18 -18.68
C LYS A 156 9.71 11.78 -19.09
N LEU A 157 8.91 10.76 -18.79
CA LEU A 157 9.23 9.38 -19.16
C LEU A 157 9.37 9.27 -20.68
N SER A 158 10.55 8.84 -21.11
CA SER A 158 10.92 8.58 -22.50
C SER A 158 11.67 7.25 -22.59
N ASN A 159 11.77 6.67 -23.80
CA ASN A 159 12.60 5.49 -24.07
C ASN A 159 12.35 4.28 -23.15
N PHE A 160 11.09 3.82 -23.05
CA PHE A 160 10.68 2.61 -22.32
C PHE A 160 9.78 1.74 -23.22
N ASP A 161 9.71 0.44 -22.95
CA ASP A 161 8.95 -0.54 -23.74
C ASP A 161 7.53 -0.77 -23.19
N ALA A 162 7.37 -0.75 -21.87
CA ALA A 162 6.11 -0.93 -21.16
C ALA A 162 6.02 -0.01 -19.94
N VAL A 163 4.82 0.22 -19.41
CA VAL A 163 4.62 1.13 -18.27
C VAL A 163 3.64 0.61 -17.24
N ILE A 164 3.98 0.80 -15.99
CA ILE A 164 3.10 0.62 -14.84
C ILE A 164 2.89 1.99 -14.21
N ALA A 165 1.65 2.48 -14.21
CA ALA A 165 1.36 3.82 -13.71
C ALA A 165 0.24 3.79 -12.67
N THR A 166 0.55 4.28 -11.48
CA THR A 166 -0.40 4.36 -10.36
C THR A 166 -0.72 5.81 -10.07
N GLY A 167 -1.99 6.15 -9.95
CA GLY A 167 -2.42 7.51 -9.67
C GLY A 167 -3.87 7.62 -9.20
N SER A 168 -4.34 8.85 -9.04
CA SER A 168 -5.75 9.12 -8.77
C SER A 168 -6.62 8.69 -9.97
N ASN A 169 -7.93 8.54 -9.76
CA ASN A 169 -8.88 8.31 -10.85
C ASN A 169 -8.78 9.37 -11.98
N ASN A 170 -8.53 10.63 -11.61
CA ASN A 170 -8.33 11.70 -12.59
C ASN A 170 -7.03 11.50 -13.37
N THR A 171 -5.93 11.22 -12.67
CA THR A 171 -4.61 10.97 -13.27
C THR A 171 -4.62 9.74 -14.18
N ALA A 172 -5.34 8.68 -13.79
CA ALA A 172 -5.45 7.44 -14.56
C ALA A 172 -6.03 7.67 -15.95
N ARG A 173 -7.04 8.55 -16.11
CA ARG A 173 -7.58 8.92 -17.43
C ARG A 173 -6.53 9.54 -18.35
N TYR A 174 -5.66 10.38 -17.79
CA TYR A 174 -4.54 10.95 -18.55
C TYR A 174 -3.50 9.89 -18.91
N PHE A 175 -3.22 8.94 -18.00
CA PHE A 175 -2.29 7.84 -18.25
C PHE A 175 -2.81 6.89 -19.32
N GLU A 176 -4.10 6.53 -19.30
CA GLU A 176 -4.73 5.71 -20.33
C GLU A 176 -4.55 6.32 -21.72
N TYR A 177 -4.83 7.62 -21.86
CA TYR A 177 -4.61 8.32 -23.13
C TYR A 177 -3.13 8.40 -23.53
N TYR A 178 -2.27 8.77 -22.57
CA TYR A 178 -0.85 9.02 -22.83
C TYR A 178 -0.04 7.76 -23.13
N PHE A 179 -0.45 6.60 -22.58
CA PHE A 179 0.25 5.32 -22.73
C PHE A 179 -0.48 4.29 -23.59
N LYS A 180 -1.59 4.67 -24.26
CA LYS A 180 -2.44 3.78 -25.06
C LYS A 180 -1.69 2.90 -26.07
N ASP A 181 -0.59 3.41 -26.64
CA ASP A 181 0.17 2.75 -27.71
C ASP A 181 1.30 1.85 -27.18
N LYS A 182 1.36 1.59 -25.87
CA LYS A 182 2.34 0.71 -25.22
C LYS A 182 1.66 -0.29 -24.29
N PRO A 183 2.22 -1.50 -24.11
CA PRO A 183 1.78 -2.39 -23.04
C PRO A 183 1.82 -1.67 -21.69
N ASN A 184 0.71 -1.71 -20.96
CA ASN A 184 0.60 -0.97 -19.72
C ASN A 184 -0.28 -1.63 -18.67
N ILE A 185 0.01 -1.30 -17.40
CA ILE A 185 -0.92 -1.43 -16.27
C ILE A 185 -1.19 -0.01 -15.76
N ILE A 186 -2.45 0.42 -15.83
CA ILE A 186 -2.89 1.71 -15.25
C ILE A 186 -3.74 1.45 -14.02
N ARG A 187 -3.20 1.76 -12.84
CA ARG A 187 -3.88 1.54 -11.57
C ARG A 187 -4.68 2.76 -11.17
N LYS A 188 -5.98 2.53 -10.96
CA LYS A 188 -6.96 3.51 -10.48
C LYS A 188 -7.06 3.47 -8.95
N SER A 189 -7.72 4.47 -8.37
CA SER A 189 -7.99 4.49 -6.94
C SER A 189 -9.04 3.42 -6.60
N ARG A 190 -8.66 2.51 -5.70
CA ARG A 190 -9.57 1.59 -5.02
C ARG A 190 -9.54 1.86 -3.52
N ASN A 191 -10.59 1.43 -2.83
CA ASN A 191 -10.76 1.64 -1.40
C ASN A 191 -11.07 0.31 -0.71
N SER A 192 -10.77 0.20 0.58
CA SER A 192 -11.17 -0.98 1.34
C SER A 192 -12.46 -0.70 2.10
N VAL A 193 -13.27 -1.74 2.24
CA VAL A 193 -14.56 -1.68 2.92
C VAL A 193 -14.58 -2.70 4.04
N ALA A 194 -15.32 -2.44 5.11
CA ALA A 194 -15.62 -3.46 6.12
C ALA A 194 -17.12 -3.79 6.10
N VAL A 195 -17.46 -5.07 6.16
CA VAL A 195 -18.83 -5.55 6.32
C VAL A 195 -19.01 -6.00 7.76
N ILE A 196 -19.88 -5.30 8.48
CA ILE A 196 -20.26 -5.60 9.85
C ILE A 196 -21.55 -6.42 9.81
N THR A 197 -21.59 -7.52 10.54
CA THR A 197 -22.69 -8.50 10.53
C THR A 197 -23.48 -8.53 11.84
N GLY A 198 -22.99 -7.85 12.88
CA GLY A 198 -23.50 -7.93 14.25
C GLY A 198 -22.91 -9.10 15.06
N LYS A 199 -21.94 -9.83 14.50
CA LYS A 199 -21.23 -10.95 15.14
C LYS A 199 -19.81 -10.58 15.58
N GLU A 200 -19.43 -9.34 15.37
CA GLU A 200 -18.12 -8.79 15.69
C GLU A 200 -17.97 -8.66 17.21
N THR A 201 -16.78 -9.00 17.69
CA THR A 201 -16.38 -8.85 19.09
C THR A 201 -15.70 -7.50 19.31
N GLU A 202 -15.47 -7.14 20.57
CA GLU A 202 -14.66 -5.95 20.91
C GLU A 202 -13.27 -6.00 20.28
N ASP A 203 -12.61 -7.17 20.31
CA ASP A 203 -11.30 -7.39 19.69
C ASP A 203 -11.34 -7.23 18.16
N ASP A 204 -12.44 -7.62 17.51
CA ASP A 204 -12.62 -7.39 16.07
C ASP A 204 -12.66 -5.89 15.75
N PHE A 205 -13.36 -5.07 16.55
CA PHE A 205 -13.36 -3.61 16.37
C PHE A 205 -12.03 -2.95 16.72
N ILE A 206 -11.30 -3.44 17.73
CA ILE A 206 -9.94 -2.98 18.02
C ILE A 206 -9.03 -3.26 16.82
N LYS A 207 -9.09 -4.45 16.24
CA LYS A 207 -8.31 -4.80 15.04
C LYS A 207 -8.73 -3.99 13.81
N LEU A 208 -10.03 -3.74 13.62
CA LEU A 208 -10.52 -2.86 12.56
C LEU A 208 -9.90 -1.46 12.65
N SER A 209 -9.57 -0.99 13.86
CA SER A 209 -8.90 0.31 14.02
C SER A 209 -7.52 0.35 13.34
N ASP A 210 -6.80 -0.78 13.28
CA ASP A 210 -5.56 -0.86 12.50
C ASP A 210 -5.83 -0.70 11.00
N ASP A 211 -6.87 -1.35 10.48
CA ASP A 211 -7.23 -1.27 9.06
C ASP A 211 -7.68 0.14 8.65
N VAL A 212 -8.33 0.88 9.55
CA VAL A 212 -8.74 2.26 9.31
C VAL A 212 -7.53 3.20 9.39
N PHE A 213 -6.78 3.15 10.49
CA PHE A 213 -5.88 4.25 10.87
C PHE A 213 -4.42 4.04 10.52
N GLN A 214 -4.00 2.83 10.17
CA GLN A 214 -2.65 2.62 9.69
C GLN A 214 -2.41 3.52 8.45
N TYR A 215 -1.28 4.24 8.46
CA TYR A 215 -0.99 5.31 7.52
C TYR A 215 -2.02 6.45 7.47
N PHE A 216 -2.73 6.72 8.55
CA PHE A 216 -3.77 7.76 8.64
C PHE A 216 -4.93 7.58 7.64
N GLY A 217 -5.17 6.35 7.17
CA GLY A 217 -6.20 6.08 6.17
C GLY A 217 -5.82 6.44 4.72
N LEU A 218 -4.55 6.75 4.45
CA LEU A 218 -4.09 7.23 3.15
C LEU A 218 -3.88 6.14 2.09
N GLY A 219 -3.94 4.86 2.47
CA GLY A 219 -3.69 3.73 1.57
C GLY A 219 -4.96 3.19 0.92
N CYS A 220 -4.86 2.59 -0.27
CA CYS A 220 -6.01 1.88 -0.89
C CYS A 220 -6.49 0.69 -0.06
N ARG A 221 -5.61 0.13 0.77
CA ARG A 221 -5.88 -0.94 1.73
C ARG A 221 -6.50 -0.43 3.04
N SER A 222 -6.57 0.90 3.25
CA SER A 222 -7.22 1.45 4.43
C SER A 222 -8.74 1.38 4.29
N VAL A 223 -9.43 1.01 5.37
CA VAL A 223 -10.89 0.96 5.39
C VAL A 223 -11.46 2.38 5.45
N SER A 224 -12.24 2.74 4.44
CA SER A 224 -12.88 4.05 4.30
C SER A 224 -14.40 3.98 4.22
N LYS A 225 -14.97 2.77 4.10
CA LYS A 225 -16.42 2.54 4.07
C LYS A 225 -16.83 1.32 4.91
N LEU A 226 -17.95 1.44 5.61
CA LEU A 226 -18.62 0.35 6.32
C LEU A 226 -19.93 -0.01 5.61
N PHE A 227 -20.24 -1.30 5.57
CA PHE A 227 -21.59 -1.80 5.35
C PHE A 227 -22.10 -2.37 6.67
N VAL A 228 -23.22 -1.85 7.16
CA VAL A 228 -23.78 -2.22 8.47
C VAL A 228 -25.25 -2.64 8.34
N PRO A 229 -25.76 -3.58 9.16
CA PRO A 229 -27.17 -3.95 9.10
C PRO A 229 -28.06 -2.78 9.55
N ASN A 230 -29.31 -2.73 9.10
CA ASN A 230 -30.26 -1.72 9.56
C ASN A 230 -30.36 -1.66 11.09
N GLY A 231 -30.31 -0.45 11.64
CA GLY A 231 -30.37 -0.22 13.08
C GLY A 231 -29.09 -0.59 13.84
N PHE A 232 -27.97 -0.76 13.14
CA PHE A 232 -26.67 -0.98 13.78
C PHE A 232 -26.30 0.17 14.73
N ASP A 233 -25.90 -0.18 15.95
CA ASP A 233 -25.40 0.73 16.96
C ASP A 233 -23.88 0.87 16.86
N PHE A 234 -23.41 2.11 16.66
CA PHE A 234 -22.00 2.42 16.46
C PHE A 234 -21.20 2.55 17.77
N ASP A 235 -21.80 2.40 18.95
CA ASP A 235 -21.10 2.52 20.24
C ASP A 235 -19.92 1.52 20.36
N ALA A 236 -20.15 0.25 20.00
CA ALA A 236 -19.11 -0.77 20.00
C ALA A 236 -17.99 -0.47 18.99
N PHE A 237 -18.37 0.02 17.80
CA PHE A 237 -17.44 0.46 16.77
C PHE A 237 -16.55 1.60 17.27
N PHE A 238 -17.13 2.67 17.81
CA PHE A 238 -16.38 3.81 18.34
C PHE A 238 -15.47 3.43 19.51
N THR A 239 -15.93 2.52 20.37
CA THR A 239 -15.12 1.98 21.48
C THR A 239 -13.86 1.29 20.95
N GLY A 240 -13.97 0.44 19.93
CA GLY A 240 -12.81 -0.18 19.30
C GLY A 240 -11.87 0.82 18.63
N MET A 241 -12.41 1.84 17.95
CA MET A 241 -11.61 2.90 17.31
C MET A 241 -10.78 3.71 18.32
N TYR A 242 -11.20 3.77 19.58
CA TYR A 242 -10.51 4.50 20.64
C TYR A 242 -9.08 4.00 20.88
N ALA A 243 -8.78 2.74 20.50
CA ALA A 243 -7.44 2.16 20.53
C ALA A 243 -6.40 2.97 19.72
N LYS A 244 -6.84 3.81 18.77
CA LYS A 244 -5.96 4.62 17.92
C LYS A 244 -6.09 6.13 18.11
N LYS A 245 -6.83 6.59 19.12
CA LYS A 245 -7.16 8.02 19.35
C LYS A 245 -5.97 8.98 19.22
N ASP A 246 -4.76 8.53 19.58
CA ASP A 246 -3.54 9.34 19.57
C ASP A 246 -3.11 9.80 18.17
N MET A 247 -3.72 9.26 17.11
CA MET A 247 -3.58 9.77 15.75
C MET A 247 -3.89 11.27 15.64
N ILE A 248 -4.80 11.79 16.49
CA ILE A 248 -5.20 13.19 16.50
C ILE A 248 -4.04 14.11 16.88
N ASN A 249 -3.02 13.58 17.54
CA ASN A 249 -1.81 14.34 17.89
C ASN A 249 -0.94 14.65 16.66
N ASN A 250 -1.18 14.02 15.51
CA ASN A 250 -0.55 14.41 14.26
C ASN A 250 -1.22 15.68 13.71
N ALA A 251 -0.46 16.77 13.58
CA ALA A 251 -0.99 18.06 13.14
C ALA A 251 -1.70 18.01 11.77
N LYS A 252 -1.22 17.22 10.81
CA LYS A 252 -1.92 17.11 9.51
C LYS A 252 -3.24 16.35 9.65
N TYR A 253 -3.28 15.30 10.46
CA TYR A 253 -4.51 14.58 10.72
C TYR A 253 -5.54 15.47 11.43
N ALA A 254 -5.15 16.17 12.49
CA ALA A 254 -6.00 17.13 13.21
C ALA A 254 -6.58 18.20 12.28
N ASN A 255 -5.74 18.81 11.44
CA ASN A 255 -6.20 19.80 10.48
C ASN A 255 -7.23 19.25 9.48
N ASN A 256 -7.09 17.98 9.06
CA ASN A 256 -8.08 17.34 8.19
C ASN A 256 -9.38 17.04 8.93
N TYR A 257 -9.30 16.57 10.18
CA TYR A 257 -10.46 16.37 11.03
C TYR A 257 -11.26 17.66 11.20
N ASP A 258 -10.62 18.75 11.64
CA ASP A 258 -11.28 20.04 11.86
C ASP A 258 -11.87 20.62 10.56
N TYR A 259 -11.13 20.52 9.45
CA TYR A 259 -11.59 20.98 8.15
C TYR A 259 -12.84 20.21 7.68
N ASN A 260 -12.79 18.87 7.68
CA ASN A 260 -13.90 18.04 7.21
C ASN A 260 -15.12 18.19 8.15
N LYS A 261 -14.89 18.29 9.46
CA LYS A 261 -15.95 18.58 10.44
C LYS A 261 -16.66 19.89 10.14
N ALA A 262 -15.90 20.97 9.90
CA ALA A 262 -16.47 22.26 9.55
C ALA A 262 -17.29 22.19 8.25
N VAL A 263 -16.77 21.53 7.21
CA VAL A 263 -17.48 21.34 5.93
C VAL A 263 -18.81 20.60 6.12
N TYR A 264 -18.82 19.52 6.91
CA TYR A 264 -20.04 18.74 7.12
C TYR A 264 -21.09 19.47 7.97
N LEU A 265 -20.67 20.15 9.05
CA LEU A 265 -21.57 20.95 9.87
C LEU A 265 -22.19 22.11 9.09
N MET A 266 -21.40 22.79 8.25
CA MET A 266 -21.91 23.87 7.39
C MET A 266 -22.90 23.37 6.33
N SER A 267 -22.76 22.12 5.91
CA SER A 267 -23.64 21.48 4.93
C SER A 267 -24.87 20.82 5.57
N LEU A 268 -25.04 20.92 6.89
CA LEU A 268 -26.14 20.32 7.66
C LEU A 268 -26.26 18.80 7.46
N PHE A 269 -25.13 18.11 7.26
CA PHE A 269 -25.13 16.65 7.25
C PHE A 269 -25.23 16.10 8.67
N ASP A 270 -26.03 15.06 8.84
CA ASP A 270 -26.02 14.25 10.06
C ASP A 270 -24.67 13.54 10.19
N LEU A 271 -24.06 13.66 11.38
CA LEU A 271 -22.71 13.21 11.65
C LEU A 271 -22.64 12.63 13.06
N LEU A 272 -22.02 11.46 13.18
CA LEU A 272 -21.59 10.90 14.47
C LEU A 272 -20.07 11.03 14.57
N GLU A 273 -19.55 11.43 15.72
CA GLU A 273 -18.12 11.68 15.92
C GLU A 273 -17.68 11.45 17.37
N ASN A 274 -16.38 11.23 17.58
CA ASN A 274 -15.81 10.94 18.89
C ASN A 274 -14.50 11.73 19.19
N GLY A 275 -14.32 12.89 18.56
CA GLY A 275 -13.19 13.79 18.78
C GLY A 275 -11.96 13.52 17.92
N PHE A 276 -11.91 12.42 17.16
CA PHE A 276 -10.82 12.12 16.22
C PHE A 276 -11.27 11.34 14.97
N LEU A 277 -12.47 10.78 14.98
CA LEU A 277 -13.09 10.11 13.86
C LEU A 277 -14.53 10.62 13.71
N MET A 278 -14.96 10.77 12.46
CA MET A 278 -16.32 11.04 12.05
C MET A 278 -16.86 9.85 11.24
N ILE A 279 -18.16 9.57 11.36
CA ILE A 279 -18.87 8.67 10.45
C ILE A 279 -20.07 9.38 9.83
N LYS A 280 -20.28 9.14 8.55
CA LYS A 280 -21.34 9.79 7.74
C LYS A 280 -21.97 8.76 6.82
N GLU A 281 -23.29 8.77 6.70
CA GLU A 281 -23.99 7.96 5.72
C GLU A 281 -23.67 8.49 4.30
N ASP A 282 -23.10 7.63 3.45
CA ASP A 282 -22.72 7.97 2.08
C ASP A 282 -22.49 6.70 1.24
N GLU A 283 -23.02 6.68 0.02
CA GLU A 283 -22.82 5.57 -0.92
C GLU A 283 -21.39 5.52 -1.47
N SER A 284 -20.64 6.63 -1.41
CA SER A 284 -19.26 6.71 -1.90
C SER A 284 -18.32 5.74 -1.18
N TYR A 285 -17.32 5.23 -1.90
CA TYR A 285 -16.31 4.32 -1.34
C TYR A 285 -15.11 5.03 -0.72
N SER A 286 -14.79 6.24 -1.20
CA SER A 286 -13.66 7.03 -0.74
C SER A 286 -14.17 8.06 0.27
N SER A 287 -13.78 7.92 1.53
CA SER A 287 -14.02 8.94 2.55
C SER A 287 -12.82 9.87 2.69
N PRO A 288 -13.02 11.13 3.12
CA PRO A 288 -11.93 12.01 3.52
C PRO A 288 -11.19 11.50 4.76
N ILE A 289 -9.97 11.99 4.97
CA ILE A 289 -9.19 11.69 6.18
C ILE A 289 -10.02 12.06 7.42
N ALA A 290 -9.94 11.20 8.44
CA ALA A 290 -10.69 11.29 9.68
C ALA A 290 -12.22 11.13 9.54
N THR A 291 -12.67 10.64 8.39
CA THR A 291 -14.08 10.27 8.14
C THR A 291 -14.14 8.84 7.63
N ILE A 292 -15.17 8.10 8.02
CA ILE A 292 -15.55 6.84 7.39
C ILE A 292 -16.98 6.96 6.89
N PHE A 293 -17.22 6.51 5.68
CA PHE A 293 -18.59 6.43 5.17
C PHE A 293 -19.25 5.14 5.62
N TYR A 294 -20.55 5.16 5.81
CA TYR A 294 -21.31 3.94 6.04
C TYR A 294 -22.55 3.90 5.17
N GLU A 295 -23.04 2.69 4.96
CA GLU A 295 -24.27 2.41 4.24
C GLU A 295 -24.97 1.22 4.91
N TYR A 296 -26.28 1.32 5.09
CA TYR A 296 -27.08 0.23 5.62
C TYR A 296 -27.31 -0.86 4.56
N TYR A 297 -27.45 -2.11 4.99
CA TYR A 297 -27.92 -3.20 4.12
C TYR A 297 -29.05 -3.99 4.80
N ASP A 298 -30.02 -4.42 4.00
CA ASP A 298 -31.17 -5.20 4.45
C ASP A 298 -30.88 -6.70 4.55
N ASN A 299 -30.16 -7.23 3.57
CA ASN A 299 -29.86 -8.66 3.49
C ASN A 299 -28.46 -8.92 2.92
N GLU A 300 -27.84 -10.00 3.39
CA GLU A 300 -26.46 -10.35 3.02
C GLU A 300 -26.31 -10.68 1.52
N ILE A 301 -27.36 -11.22 0.88
CA ILE A 301 -27.32 -11.64 -0.52
C ILE A 301 -27.17 -10.42 -1.44
N ASP A 302 -28.00 -9.40 -1.24
CA ASP A 302 -27.96 -8.16 -2.02
C ASP A 302 -26.63 -7.42 -1.80
N LEU A 303 -26.12 -7.40 -0.57
CA LEU A 303 -24.80 -6.84 -0.29
C LEU A 303 -23.69 -7.60 -1.04
N LYS A 304 -23.72 -8.93 -1.07
CA LYS A 304 -22.76 -9.74 -1.84
C LYS A 304 -22.84 -9.44 -3.34
N ILE A 305 -24.05 -9.27 -3.88
CA ILE A 305 -24.25 -8.87 -5.28
C ILE A 305 -23.63 -7.49 -5.53
N LYS A 306 -23.90 -6.51 -4.66
CA LYS A 306 -23.34 -5.15 -4.77
C LYS A 306 -21.81 -5.16 -4.72
N LEU A 307 -21.21 -5.85 -3.75
CA LEU A 307 -19.76 -5.96 -3.61
C LEU A 307 -19.12 -6.58 -4.86
N HIS A 308 -19.77 -7.57 -5.48
CA HIS A 308 -19.31 -8.17 -6.72
C HIS A 308 -19.40 -7.22 -7.92
N GLN A 309 -20.50 -6.46 -8.03
CA GLN A 309 -20.69 -5.45 -9.08
C GLN A 309 -19.67 -4.31 -8.95
N ASP A 310 -19.35 -3.90 -7.72
CA ASP A 310 -18.45 -2.79 -7.42
C ASP A 310 -16.99 -3.22 -7.16
N ARG A 311 -16.61 -4.47 -7.47
CA ARG A 311 -15.27 -5.02 -7.23
C ARG A 311 -14.11 -4.17 -7.79
N GLU A 312 -14.33 -3.44 -8.89
CA GLU A 312 -13.32 -2.57 -9.50
C GLU A 312 -13.03 -1.30 -8.68
N LYS A 313 -13.90 -0.98 -7.71
CA LYS A 313 -13.74 0.12 -6.75
C LYS A 313 -13.13 -0.34 -5.43
N ILE A 314 -13.08 -1.66 -5.19
CA ILE A 314 -12.76 -2.26 -3.89
C ILE A 314 -11.39 -2.95 -3.94
N GLN A 315 -10.54 -2.64 -2.96
CA GLN A 315 -9.23 -3.27 -2.82
C GLN A 315 -9.25 -4.46 -1.85
N CYS A 316 -9.90 -4.29 -0.70
CA CYS A 316 -10.11 -5.34 0.29
C CYS A 316 -11.55 -5.27 0.80
N ILE A 317 -12.12 -6.44 1.12
CA ILE A 317 -13.36 -6.56 1.89
C ILE A 317 -12.96 -7.14 3.24
N VAL A 318 -13.12 -6.37 4.30
CA VAL A 318 -12.84 -6.79 5.68
C VAL A 318 -14.11 -7.33 6.29
N SER A 319 -14.10 -8.57 6.74
CA SER A 319 -15.27 -9.19 7.34
C SER A 319 -14.90 -10.46 8.11
N LYS A 320 -15.93 -11.10 8.68
CA LYS A 320 -15.82 -12.34 9.44
C LYS A 320 -16.89 -13.33 8.99
N ASP A 321 -16.44 -14.38 8.31
CA ASP A 321 -17.23 -15.45 7.73
C ASP A 321 -18.37 -14.95 6.81
N PHE A 322 -18.10 -13.89 6.03
CA PHE A 322 -19.09 -13.27 5.15
C PHE A 322 -18.91 -13.68 3.68
N ILE A 323 -17.71 -13.58 3.12
CA ILE A 323 -17.40 -13.88 1.71
C ILE A 323 -16.04 -14.57 1.54
N GLU A 324 -15.89 -15.44 0.54
CA GLU A 324 -14.72 -16.32 0.36
C GLU A 324 -13.36 -15.60 0.30
N ASN A 325 -13.29 -14.42 -0.32
CA ASN A 325 -12.06 -13.64 -0.50
C ASN A 325 -11.96 -12.43 0.45
N GLU A 326 -12.53 -12.56 1.65
CA GLU A 326 -12.41 -11.52 2.67
C GLU A 326 -11.04 -11.50 3.35
N VAL A 327 -10.74 -10.35 3.95
CA VAL A 327 -9.57 -10.12 4.77
C VAL A 327 -10.04 -10.04 6.22
N ALA A 328 -9.37 -10.76 7.13
CA ALA A 328 -9.68 -10.66 8.55
C ALA A 328 -9.40 -9.25 9.10
N PHE A 329 -10.12 -8.85 10.15
CA PHE A 329 -9.89 -7.60 10.85
C PHE A 329 -8.43 -7.44 11.29
N GLY A 330 -7.86 -6.26 11.03
CA GLY A 330 -6.48 -5.86 11.30
C GLY A 330 -5.46 -6.39 10.28
N GLN A 331 -5.87 -7.02 9.18
CA GLN A 331 -4.95 -7.66 8.23
C GLN A 331 -4.82 -6.94 6.88
N THR A 332 -5.55 -5.85 6.63
CA THR A 332 -5.53 -5.19 5.32
C THR A 332 -4.15 -4.66 4.91
N GLN A 333 -3.33 -4.29 5.90
CA GLN A 333 -1.98 -3.73 5.73
C GLN A 333 -0.87 -4.78 5.80
N HIS A 334 -1.23 -6.06 5.77
CA HIS A 334 -0.30 -7.19 5.75
C HIS A 334 -0.43 -8.03 4.47
N PRO A 335 -0.32 -7.42 3.27
CA PRO A 335 -0.46 -8.16 2.03
C PRO A 335 0.68 -9.16 1.84
N LYS A 336 0.35 -10.31 1.26
CA LYS A 336 1.34 -11.24 0.69
C LYS A 336 1.88 -10.68 -0.62
N LEU A 337 3.01 -11.20 -1.07
CA LEU A 337 3.59 -10.83 -2.37
C LEU A 337 2.67 -11.13 -3.57
N THR A 338 1.75 -12.06 -3.41
CA THR A 338 0.74 -12.44 -4.42
C THR A 338 -0.53 -11.59 -4.37
N ASP A 339 -0.66 -10.70 -3.38
CA ASP A 339 -1.86 -9.85 -3.22
C ASP A 339 -1.69 -8.57 -4.06
N TYR A 340 -1.74 -8.74 -5.38
CA TYR A 340 -1.53 -7.65 -6.33
C TYR A 340 -2.52 -6.50 -6.10
N ALA A 341 -2.00 -5.27 -6.11
CA ALA A 341 -2.85 -4.08 -6.16
C ALA A 341 -3.79 -4.22 -7.37
N ASP A 342 -5.06 -3.82 -7.21
CA ASP A 342 -6.14 -3.96 -8.20
C ASP A 342 -6.44 -5.36 -8.76
N GLY A 343 -5.78 -6.40 -8.25
CA GLY A 343 -5.98 -7.78 -8.69
C GLY A 343 -5.31 -8.13 -10.02
N VAL A 344 -4.61 -7.19 -10.67
CA VAL A 344 -3.84 -7.48 -11.88
C VAL A 344 -2.48 -8.07 -11.52
N ASN A 345 -2.22 -9.31 -11.96
CA ASN A 345 -0.94 -9.97 -11.75
C ASN A 345 0.20 -9.29 -12.53
N THR A 346 1.03 -8.52 -11.81
CA THR A 346 2.16 -7.79 -12.40
C THR A 346 3.19 -8.73 -13.03
N LEU A 347 3.46 -9.90 -12.43
CA LEU A 347 4.44 -10.86 -12.98
C LEU A 347 3.93 -11.48 -14.28
N GLU A 348 2.64 -11.80 -14.35
CA GLU A 348 2.00 -12.31 -15.55
C GLU A 348 2.11 -11.28 -16.68
N PHE A 349 1.71 -10.02 -16.42
CA PHE A 349 1.90 -8.93 -17.38
C PHE A 349 3.35 -8.84 -17.88
N LEU A 350 4.32 -8.85 -16.97
CA LEU A 350 5.75 -8.75 -17.32
C LEU A 350 6.25 -9.95 -18.12
N SER A 351 5.68 -11.14 -17.93
CA SER A 351 6.02 -12.33 -18.74
C SER A 351 5.54 -12.22 -20.20
N THR A 352 4.52 -11.40 -20.46
CA THR A 352 3.94 -11.24 -21.81
C THR A 352 4.70 -10.25 -22.69
N ILE A 353 5.39 -9.27 -22.10
CA ILE A 353 6.19 -8.25 -22.81
C ILE A 353 7.60 -8.74 -23.16
#